data_AF-A0A7X1NZT0-F1
#
_entry.id   AF-A0A7X1NZT0-F1
#
_cell.length_a   1.000
_cell.length_b   1.000
_cell.length_c   1.000
_cell.angle_alpha   90.00
_cell.angle_beta   90.00
_cell.angle_gamma   90.00
#
_symmetry.space_group_name_H-M   'P 1'
#
loop_
_entity.id
_entity.type
_entity.pdbx_description
1 polymer ?
#
loop_
_entity_poly.entity_id
_entity_poly.type
_entity_poly.pdbx_seq_one_letter_code
_entity_poly.pdbx_strand_id
1 'polypeptide(L)'
;MPYSPAAAVCRNGGPCSTRSCAKTICRPGIRRRPSRRSRSCRRPKCWPRNTCSSGIATWSRPTTRRSPSRPPAGSPGARAGTPRPRRARPRSMLAGCSRAASTRRTTRWYPRRSYRAEGQRRVDCPRMAESFDKGRLAKSLRDTQQPLERARTLPAPCYHAESIHALEQEALFARHWLAVAREQDLTDAGHFVTRDIGRERVLVVRGHDGCLRAFFNVCRHRGSRLVEEASGRLQQAIACPYHAWTYALDGRLLRAPRMDTGNGAEALALSAMPLARKDGFVFVNFDSAARPLDEALADLPDGSRLGLERLRRVRALEYRVEANWKLVCENYSECYHCPRAHPQLDRLSETSIGGFEQGRCFNGGPMRLRAGFDTLSMSGRSTWPRLGNVGCGADEALVHYYLVYPNLMLGIHPDYLSVHTVWPMSAHASRVSCEISVPRETLTLPGFDPAPVIDFWELTNTQDWALCERVQRGVASRGYRPGPYAPSERCVHAFDAWYAQWLASALASA
;
A
#
# COMPACT_ATOMS: atom_id res chain seq x y z
N MET A 1 -15.71 -27.11 40.44
CA MET A 1 -14.80 -28.12 41.04
C MET A 1 -14.15 -28.91 39.92
N PRO A 2 -12.82 -28.86 39.75
CA PRO A 2 -12.05 -29.85 39.02
C PRO A 2 -11.31 -30.81 39.97
N TYR A 3 -10.84 -31.95 39.48
CA TYR A 3 -9.81 -32.75 40.15
C TYR A 3 -8.60 -32.93 39.22
N SER A 4 -7.41 -32.80 39.79
CA SER A 4 -6.11 -33.05 39.15
C SER A 4 -5.51 -34.35 39.71
N PRO A 5 -4.56 -34.98 39.02
CA PRO A 5 -3.17 -34.96 39.52
C PRO A 5 -2.15 -34.75 38.38
N ALA A 6 -1.16 -33.87 38.50
CA ALA A 6 0.06 -33.88 39.33
C ALA A 6 1.29 -34.33 38.53
N ALA A 7 2.42 -33.65 38.74
CA ALA A 7 3.59 -33.66 37.85
C ALA A 7 4.78 -34.48 38.40
N ALA A 8 5.73 -34.80 37.52
CA ALA A 8 7.07 -35.24 37.89
C ALA A 8 8.13 -34.36 37.20
N VAL A 9 9.13 -33.92 37.97
CA VAL A 9 10.26 -33.10 37.53
C VAL A 9 11.54 -33.93 37.64
N CYS A 10 12.43 -33.82 36.66
CA CYS A 10 13.83 -34.22 36.82
C CYS A 10 14.78 -33.05 36.56
N ARG A 11 15.83 -32.95 37.38
CA ARG A 11 16.89 -31.93 37.34
C ARG A 11 18.18 -32.52 36.76
N ASN A 12 19.14 -31.63 36.48
CA ASN A 12 20.54 -31.88 36.08
C ASN A 12 20.70 -32.31 34.61
N GLY A 13 21.73 -31.87 33.86
CA GLY A 13 22.73 -30.84 34.16
C GLY A 13 24.00 -31.00 33.32
N GLY A 14 24.38 -29.96 32.56
CA GLY A 14 25.70 -29.86 31.92
C GLY A 14 25.85 -30.51 30.52
N PRO A 15 26.73 -29.99 29.64
CA PRO A 15 26.78 -30.37 28.22
C PRO A 15 27.95 -31.30 27.88
N CYS A 16 27.87 -32.00 26.73
CA CYS A 16 29.05 -32.65 26.13
C CYS A 16 29.11 -32.54 24.60
N SER A 17 30.34 -32.31 24.15
CA SER A 17 30.88 -31.98 22.83
C SER A 17 30.36 -32.68 21.56
N THR A 18 30.40 -31.88 20.49
CA THR A 18 30.76 -32.26 19.11
C THR A 18 31.62 -33.54 18.93
N ARG A 19 31.26 -34.39 17.96
CA ARG A 19 32.10 -34.69 16.77
C ARG A 19 31.39 -35.60 15.76
N SER A 20 31.88 -35.55 14.52
CA SER A 20 31.40 -36.29 13.35
C SER A 20 31.63 -37.80 13.41
N CYS A 21 30.77 -38.59 12.76
CA CYS A 21 31.23 -39.49 11.70
C CYS A 21 30.06 -39.97 10.81
N ALA A 22 30.29 -39.99 9.49
CA ALA A 22 29.38 -40.65 8.55
C ALA A 22 29.62 -42.16 8.53
N LYS A 23 28.58 -42.96 8.28
CA LYS A 23 28.75 -44.31 7.70
C LYS A 23 27.53 -44.77 6.90
N THR A 24 27.84 -45.16 5.67
CA THR A 24 26.94 -45.75 4.66
C THR A 24 26.38 -47.10 5.10
N ILE A 25 25.14 -47.42 4.70
CA ILE A 25 24.64 -48.81 4.64
C ILE A 25 24.11 -49.08 3.22
N CYS A 26 24.49 -50.23 2.66
CA CYS A 26 24.11 -50.68 1.31
C CYS A 26 22.94 -51.68 1.32
N ARG A 27 22.29 -51.79 0.15
CA ARG A 27 21.21 -52.75 -0.19
C ARG A 27 21.67 -54.22 -0.19
N PRO A 28 20.73 -55.19 -0.24
CA PRO A 28 20.38 -55.86 -1.53
C PRO A 28 18.86 -56.15 -1.67
N GLY A 29 18.28 -56.67 -2.76
CA GLY A 29 18.74 -57.01 -4.13
C GLY A 29 17.52 -57.32 -5.05
N ILE A 30 17.49 -56.92 -6.33
CA ILE A 30 17.89 -57.68 -7.55
C ILE A 30 16.84 -58.66 -8.13
N ARG A 31 16.40 -58.40 -9.38
CA ARG A 31 16.30 -59.39 -10.49
C ARG A 31 16.73 -58.74 -11.83
N ARG A 32 17.11 -59.58 -12.81
CA ARG A 32 17.80 -59.27 -14.11
C ARG A 32 17.03 -59.97 -15.27
N ARG A 33 17.21 -59.78 -16.59
CA ARG A 33 18.15 -59.05 -17.53
C ARG A 33 17.37 -58.91 -18.90
N PRO A 34 17.92 -58.96 -20.14
CA PRO A 34 19.12 -58.36 -20.78
C PRO A 34 18.82 -57.55 -22.10
N SER A 35 19.45 -56.40 -22.35
CA SER A 35 20.61 -56.13 -23.27
C SER A 35 20.41 -56.02 -24.81
N ARG A 36 20.87 -54.89 -25.39
CA ARG A 36 21.93 -54.74 -26.46
C ARG A 36 22.22 -53.23 -26.65
N ARG A 37 23.44 -52.75 -26.35
CA ARG A 37 24.58 -52.38 -27.25
C ARG A 37 24.31 -51.22 -28.24
N SER A 38 25.21 -50.26 -28.53
CA SER A 38 26.48 -49.82 -27.88
C SER A 38 27.16 -48.65 -28.65
N ARG A 39 28.04 -47.86 -27.99
CA ARG A 39 29.14 -46.99 -28.53
C ARG A 39 28.74 -45.64 -29.19
N SER A 40 29.54 -44.55 -29.12
CA SER A 40 30.81 -44.30 -28.38
C SER A 40 31.13 -42.79 -28.23
N CYS A 41 31.99 -42.46 -27.24
CA CYS A 41 32.45 -41.12 -26.87
C CYS A 41 33.38 -40.43 -27.90
N ARG A 42 33.52 -39.09 -27.79
CA ARG A 42 34.82 -38.36 -27.80
C ARG A 42 34.70 -36.89 -27.32
N ARG A 43 35.54 -36.55 -26.34
CA ARG A 43 36.14 -35.24 -25.95
C ARG A 43 37.64 -35.55 -25.72
N PRO A 44 38.63 -34.61 -25.66
CA PRO A 44 38.56 -33.29 -25.02
C PRO A 44 39.41 -32.17 -25.68
N LYS A 45 39.47 -30.98 -25.05
CA LYS A 45 40.74 -30.25 -24.71
C LYS A 45 40.45 -29.02 -23.83
N CYS A 46 41.51 -28.43 -23.27
CA CYS A 46 41.51 -27.55 -22.09
C CYS A 46 42.55 -26.42 -22.20
N TRP A 47 42.28 -25.28 -21.54
CA TRP A 47 43.23 -24.24 -21.06
C TRP A 47 43.96 -23.35 -22.11
N PRO A 48 44.55 -22.19 -21.73
CA PRO A 48 44.73 -21.63 -20.37
C PRO A 48 44.22 -20.18 -20.13
N ARG A 49 44.30 -19.74 -18.86
CA ARG A 49 44.29 -18.32 -18.44
C ARG A 49 45.64 -17.65 -18.78
N ASN A 50 45.66 -16.32 -18.83
CA ASN A 50 46.87 -15.54 -18.56
C ASN A 50 46.55 -14.24 -17.80
N THR A 51 47.45 -13.84 -16.91
CA THR A 51 47.45 -12.58 -16.15
C THR A 51 48.69 -11.77 -16.54
N CYS A 52 48.55 -10.46 -16.76
CA CYS A 52 49.66 -9.51 -16.59
C CYS A 52 49.15 -8.09 -16.32
N SER A 53 50.04 -7.29 -15.73
CA SER A 53 49.80 -6.00 -15.09
C SER A 53 50.52 -4.85 -15.82
N SER A 54 50.31 -3.62 -15.33
CA SER A 54 50.91 -2.34 -15.79
C SER A 54 50.48 -1.84 -17.18
N GLY A 55 50.37 -0.53 -17.45
CA GLY A 55 50.47 0.63 -16.55
C GLY A 55 50.28 1.95 -17.30
N ILE A 56 49.74 2.97 -16.60
CA ILE A 56 49.87 4.43 -16.82
C ILE A 56 49.75 4.97 -18.27
N ALA A 57 48.68 5.73 -18.53
CA ALA A 57 48.72 6.87 -19.46
C ALA A 57 47.74 7.98 -19.02
N THR A 58 48.22 8.93 -18.21
CA THR A 58 47.51 10.17 -17.91
C THR A 58 47.48 11.08 -19.13
N TRP A 59 46.31 11.62 -19.49
CA TRP A 59 46.22 12.83 -20.31
C TRP A 59 45.36 13.88 -19.62
N SER A 60 45.81 15.13 -19.66
CA SER A 60 45.22 16.25 -18.93
C SER A 60 45.28 17.52 -19.77
N ARG A 61 44.33 18.43 -19.51
CA ARG A 61 44.27 19.83 -19.99
C ARG A 61 43.85 20.03 -21.47
N PRO A 62 43.37 21.24 -21.85
CA PRO A 62 43.30 22.47 -21.06
C PRO A 62 41.91 23.10 -20.83
N THR A 63 41.89 23.95 -19.81
CA THR A 63 40.87 24.94 -19.48
C THR A 63 40.63 25.98 -20.58
N THR A 64 39.38 26.41 -20.76
CA THR A 64 39.07 27.74 -21.32
C THR A 64 38.09 28.51 -20.43
N ARG A 65 38.52 29.68 -19.94
CA ARG A 65 37.64 30.68 -19.31
C ARG A 65 36.74 31.32 -20.37
N ARG A 66 35.45 31.53 -20.06
CA ARG A 66 34.67 32.63 -20.63
C ARG A 66 33.72 33.22 -19.58
N SER A 67 33.97 34.48 -19.23
CA SER A 67 33.05 35.33 -18.49
C SER A 67 32.00 35.92 -19.44
N PRO A 68 30.76 36.19 -18.99
CA PRO A 68 29.89 37.19 -19.60
C PRO A 68 30.06 38.53 -18.89
N SER A 69 30.23 39.60 -19.67
CA SER A 69 30.23 40.99 -19.21
C SER A 69 28.81 41.48 -18.89
N ARG A 70 28.70 42.40 -17.93
CA ARG A 70 27.48 43.17 -17.60
C ARG A 70 27.82 44.67 -17.62
N PRO A 71 27.06 45.54 -18.30
CA PRO A 71 27.18 46.98 -18.13
C PRO A 71 26.35 47.48 -16.91
N PRO A 72 26.62 48.67 -16.36
CA PRO A 72 26.02 49.14 -15.10
C PRO A 72 25.05 50.34 -15.23
N ALA A 73 24.50 50.72 -14.06
CA ALA A 73 23.95 52.03 -13.65
C ALA A 73 22.50 52.41 -14.01
N GLY A 74 21.77 52.98 -13.03
CA GLY A 74 20.41 53.53 -13.21
C GLY A 74 19.56 53.67 -11.92
N SER A 75 19.92 54.59 -11.01
CA SER A 75 19.11 55.09 -9.87
C SER A 75 19.32 56.63 -9.78
N PRO A 76 18.57 57.45 -9.00
CA PRO A 76 17.51 57.17 -8.01
C PRO A 76 16.26 58.11 -8.05
N GLY A 77 15.33 57.97 -7.09
CA GLY A 77 14.27 58.95 -6.78
C GLY A 77 13.06 58.32 -6.07
N ALA A 78 12.99 58.15 -4.74
CA ALA A 78 12.81 59.15 -3.68
C ALA A 78 11.45 59.88 -3.68
N ARG A 79 10.53 59.47 -2.77
CA ARG A 79 10.03 60.30 -1.64
C ARG A 79 9.02 59.55 -0.74
N ALA A 80 8.96 59.97 0.52
CA ALA A 80 8.09 59.41 1.56
C ALA A 80 6.79 60.22 1.72
N GLY A 81 5.77 59.64 2.37
CA GLY A 81 4.55 60.37 2.74
C GLY A 81 3.53 59.57 3.57
N THR A 82 3.49 59.82 4.88
CA THR A 82 2.36 59.57 5.82
C THR A 82 2.48 60.60 6.98
N PRO A 83 1.53 60.75 7.94
CA PRO A 83 0.18 60.19 8.10
C PRO A 83 -0.92 61.24 8.50
N ARG A 84 -2.10 60.75 8.98
CA ARG A 84 -3.10 61.38 9.91
C ARG A 84 -4.34 62.11 9.30
N PRO A 85 -5.45 62.33 10.08
CA PRO A 85 -6.13 61.44 11.07
C PRO A 85 -7.69 61.57 11.15
N ARG A 86 -8.31 60.90 12.17
CA ARG A 86 -9.60 61.17 12.89
C ARG A 86 -10.95 60.68 12.30
N ARG A 87 -11.67 59.85 13.08
CA ARG A 87 -12.73 60.26 14.06
C ARG A 87 -13.12 59.08 14.98
N ALA A 88 -13.97 59.30 16.01
CA ALA A 88 -14.10 58.39 17.16
C ALA A 88 -15.50 58.35 17.83
N ARG A 89 -15.81 57.19 18.47
CA ARG A 89 -16.81 56.94 19.57
C ARG A 89 -18.31 57.15 19.24
N PRO A 90 -19.29 56.71 20.09
CA PRO A 90 -19.26 56.00 21.40
C PRO A 90 -19.77 54.52 21.30
N ARG A 91 -19.76 53.61 22.30
CA ARG A 91 -19.85 53.57 23.79
C ARG A 91 -21.29 53.53 24.37
N SER A 92 -21.75 52.34 24.76
CA SER A 92 -22.75 52.13 25.83
C SER A 92 -22.34 50.92 26.69
N MET A 93 -22.65 50.97 27.98
CA MET A 93 -22.32 49.94 28.99
C MET A 93 -23.58 49.17 29.38
N LEU A 94 -23.43 47.96 29.92
CA LEU A 94 -24.07 47.54 31.18
C LEU A 94 -23.36 46.29 31.75
N ALA A 95 -23.51 46.08 33.07
CA ALA A 95 -22.84 45.05 33.88
C ALA A 95 -23.40 43.63 33.62
N GLY A 96 -22.79 42.52 34.07
CA GLY A 96 -21.55 42.32 34.83
C GLY A 96 -21.49 40.89 35.41
N CYS A 97 -20.32 40.47 35.90
CA CYS A 97 -20.01 39.16 36.52
C CYS A 97 -20.27 37.88 35.67
N SER A 98 -19.47 36.82 35.68
CA SER A 98 -18.06 36.55 36.02
C SER A 98 -17.90 35.02 36.03
N ARG A 99 -17.00 34.45 35.23
CA ARG A 99 -16.10 33.31 35.55
C ARG A 99 -15.37 32.84 34.29
N ALA A 100 -14.17 32.31 34.47
CA ALA A 100 -13.21 32.06 33.41
C ALA A 100 -13.44 30.72 32.68
N ALA A 101 -13.21 30.72 31.37
CA ALA A 101 -12.87 29.53 30.59
C ALA A 101 -11.89 29.94 29.48
N SER A 102 -10.80 29.20 29.29
CA SER A 102 -9.75 29.57 28.35
C SER A 102 -10.15 29.31 26.90
N THR A 103 -9.88 30.28 26.03
CA THR A 103 -10.24 30.22 24.60
C THR A 103 -9.31 29.28 23.84
N ARG A 104 -9.81 28.11 23.40
CA ARG A 104 -9.20 27.39 22.27
C ARG A 104 -9.50 28.16 20.98
N ARG A 105 -8.46 28.54 20.25
CA ARG A 105 -8.57 29.18 18.93
C ARG A 105 -9.35 28.26 17.97
N THR A 106 -10.40 28.79 17.35
CA THR A 106 -11.13 28.14 16.27
C THR A 106 -10.37 28.27 14.96
N THR A 107 -10.17 27.16 14.25
CA THR A 107 -9.69 27.16 12.86
C THR A 107 -10.82 27.58 11.92
N ARG A 108 -10.46 28.43 10.95
CA ARG A 108 -11.38 29.15 10.07
C ARG A 108 -11.95 28.23 8.99
N TRP A 109 -13.25 27.97 9.03
CA TRP A 109 -13.98 27.26 7.97
C TRP A 109 -13.93 28.04 6.64
N TYR A 110 -13.62 27.35 5.54
CA TYR A 110 -13.87 27.84 4.19
C TYR A 110 -15.22 27.32 3.67
N PRO A 111 -15.99 28.12 2.92
CA PRO A 111 -17.33 27.73 2.46
C PRO A 111 -17.27 26.68 1.35
N ARG A 112 -17.99 25.57 1.52
CA ARG A 112 -18.22 24.57 0.46
C ARG A 112 -19.06 25.20 -0.66
N ARG A 113 -18.57 25.19 -1.91
CA ARG A 113 -19.43 25.40 -3.08
C ARG A 113 -20.34 24.19 -3.27
N SER A 114 -21.64 24.40 -3.23
CA SER A 114 -22.65 23.40 -3.59
C SER A 114 -22.73 23.24 -5.10
N TYR A 115 -22.29 22.10 -5.63
CA TYR A 115 -22.64 21.71 -7.00
C TYR A 115 -24.10 21.25 -7.02
N ARG A 116 -24.94 21.95 -7.77
CA ARG A 116 -26.26 21.43 -8.16
C ARG A 116 -26.05 20.37 -9.24
N ALA A 117 -26.70 19.22 -9.09
CA ALA A 117 -26.73 18.20 -10.13
C ALA A 117 -27.70 18.62 -11.23
N GLU A 118 -27.18 18.95 -12.41
CA GLU A 118 -28.00 19.06 -13.63
C GLU A 118 -28.29 17.68 -14.21
N GLY A 119 -29.46 17.54 -14.83
CA GLY A 119 -30.10 16.24 -15.06
C GLY A 119 -29.31 15.30 -15.97
N GLN A 120 -28.97 14.12 -15.45
CA GLN A 120 -28.49 12.99 -16.25
C GLN A 120 -29.61 12.48 -17.15
N ARG A 121 -29.50 12.73 -18.45
CA ARG A 121 -30.24 11.96 -19.45
C ARG A 121 -29.77 10.51 -19.35
N ARG A 122 -30.70 9.55 -19.31
CA ARG A 122 -30.36 8.13 -19.41
C ARG A 122 -29.68 7.90 -20.76
N VAL A 123 -28.41 7.54 -20.73
CA VAL A 123 -27.70 6.97 -21.88
C VAL A 123 -27.93 5.46 -21.78
N ASP A 124 -28.52 4.87 -22.82
CA ASP A 124 -28.71 3.42 -22.88
C ASP A 124 -27.36 2.72 -22.77
N CYS A 125 -27.27 1.73 -21.88
CA CYS A 125 -26.04 0.98 -21.64
C CYS A 125 -25.74 0.11 -22.86
N PRO A 126 -24.71 0.41 -23.67
CA PRO A 126 -24.31 -0.49 -24.73
C PRO A 126 -23.69 -1.72 -24.05
N ARG A 127 -23.94 -2.92 -24.59
CA ARG A 127 -23.01 -4.03 -24.36
C ARG A 127 -21.64 -3.53 -24.82
N MET A 128 -20.74 -3.32 -23.87
CA MET A 128 -19.40 -2.75 -24.10
C MET A 128 -18.62 -3.66 -25.06
N ALA A 129 -18.65 -3.32 -26.34
CA ALA A 129 -17.89 -4.03 -27.35
C ALA A 129 -16.40 -3.90 -27.02
N GLU A 130 -15.73 -5.04 -26.87
CA GLU A 130 -14.32 -5.10 -26.50
C GLU A 130 -13.49 -4.42 -27.58
N SER A 131 -12.87 -3.28 -27.25
CA SER A 131 -12.15 -2.42 -28.21
C SER A 131 -10.75 -2.94 -28.58
N PHE A 132 -10.40 -4.17 -28.18
CA PHE A 132 -9.07 -4.75 -28.30
C PHE A 132 -9.12 -6.24 -28.65
N ASP A 133 -8.14 -6.67 -29.44
CA ASP A 133 -7.95 -8.05 -29.89
C ASP A 133 -7.47 -8.95 -28.73
N LYS A 134 -8.26 -9.97 -28.38
CA LYS A 134 -7.94 -10.94 -27.31
C LYS A 134 -6.70 -11.78 -27.61
N GLY A 135 -6.48 -12.17 -28.86
CA GLY A 135 -5.31 -12.95 -29.27
C GLY A 135 -4.02 -12.13 -29.14
N ARG A 136 -4.08 -10.85 -29.53
CA ARG A 136 -3.00 -9.87 -29.30
C ARG A 136 -2.76 -9.63 -27.81
N LEU A 137 -3.82 -9.42 -27.02
CA LEU A 137 -3.70 -9.28 -25.57
C LEU A 137 -3.02 -10.50 -24.94
N ALA A 138 -3.52 -11.71 -25.21
CA ALA A 138 -2.94 -12.95 -24.70
C ALA A 138 -1.47 -13.14 -25.12
N LYS A 139 -1.07 -12.68 -26.33
CA LYS A 139 0.35 -12.63 -26.71
C LYS A 139 1.12 -11.64 -25.84
N SER A 140 0.66 -10.40 -25.69
CA SER A 140 1.37 -9.38 -24.90
C SER A 140 1.49 -9.75 -23.42
N LEU A 141 0.52 -10.45 -22.83
CA LEU A 141 0.65 -10.97 -21.47
C LEU A 141 1.76 -12.05 -21.36
N ARG A 142 1.94 -12.89 -22.39
CA ARG A 142 3.09 -13.81 -22.47
C ARG A 142 4.42 -13.10 -22.74
N ASP A 143 4.40 -11.97 -23.46
CA ASP A 143 5.57 -11.10 -23.63
C ASP A 143 5.93 -10.40 -22.30
N THR A 144 4.96 -10.11 -21.43
CA THR A 144 5.17 -9.56 -20.07
C THR A 144 5.81 -10.59 -19.13
N GLN A 145 5.42 -11.86 -19.21
CA GLN A 145 5.92 -12.97 -18.37
C GLN A 145 7.29 -13.54 -18.80
N GLN A 146 8.01 -12.91 -19.73
CA GLN A 146 9.36 -13.36 -20.13
C GLN A 146 10.40 -13.03 -19.03
N PRO A 147 11.63 -13.57 -19.10
CA PRO A 147 12.74 -13.02 -18.31
C PRO A 147 12.93 -11.51 -18.59
N LEU A 148 13.30 -10.74 -17.57
CA LEU A 148 13.34 -9.26 -17.54
C LEU A 148 13.93 -8.63 -18.82
N GLU A 149 15.05 -9.17 -19.32
CA GLU A 149 15.79 -8.65 -20.48
C GLU A 149 15.00 -8.76 -21.80
N ARG A 150 13.98 -9.62 -21.82
CA ARG A 150 13.07 -9.88 -22.95
C ARG A 150 11.63 -9.46 -22.67
N ALA A 151 11.30 -9.23 -21.41
CA ALA A 151 9.97 -8.85 -20.95
C ALA A 151 9.55 -7.48 -21.49
N ARG A 152 8.25 -7.23 -21.48
CA ARG A 152 7.64 -5.94 -21.83
C ARG A 152 6.64 -5.50 -20.77
N THR A 153 6.44 -4.20 -20.62
CA THR A 153 5.40 -3.63 -19.75
C THR A 153 4.01 -4.13 -20.14
N LEU A 154 3.01 -3.98 -19.27
CA LEU A 154 1.65 -4.42 -19.61
C LEU A 154 1.09 -3.76 -20.89
N PRO A 155 0.25 -4.48 -21.65
CA PRO A 155 -0.36 -3.95 -22.87
C PRO A 155 -1.43 -2.90 -22.57
N ALA A 156 -1.59 -1.96 -23.50
CA ALA A 156 -2.48 -0.79 -23.39
C ALA A 156 -3.87 -1.08 -22.77
N PRO A 157 -4.62 -2.13 -23.17
CA PRO A 157 -5.95 -2.41 -22.60
C PRO A 157 -5.94 -2.58 -21.09
N CYS A 158 -4.87 -3.09 -20.48
CA CYS A 158 -4.77 -3.26 -19.03
C CYS A 158 -4.93 -1.92 -18.27
N TYR A 159 -4.66 -0.78 -18.92
CA TYR A 159 -4.72 0.55 -18.32
C TYR A 159 -5.93 1.40 -18.70
N HIS A 160 -6.80 0.92 -19.59
CA HIS A 160 -7.95 1.72 -20.08
C HIS A 160 -9.17 0.92 -20.53
N ALA A 161 -9.11 -0.41 -20.58
CA ALA A 161 -10.29 -1.21 -20.89
C ALA A 161 -11.17 -1.37 -19.66
N GLU A 162 -12.34 -0.75 -19.68
CA GLU A 162 -13.37 -0.90 -18.65
C GLU A 162 -13.82 -2.38 -18.47
N SER A 163 -13.73 -3.21 -19.51
CA SER A 163 -14.01 -4.66 -19.39
C SER A 163 -12.93 -5.39 -18.57
N ILE A 164 -11.66 -4.98 -18.68
CA ILE A 164 -10.57 -5.49 -17.82
C ILE A 164 -10.75 -4.96 -16.41
N HIS A 165 -11.07 -3.67 -16.23
CA HIS A 165 -11.35 -3.11 -14.91
C HIS A 165 -12.52 -3.81 -14.20
N ALA A 166 -13.60 -4.13 -14.91
CA ALA A 166 -14.72 -4.92 -14.36
C ALA A 166 -14.26 -6.33 -13.92
N LEU A 167 -13.46 -7.02 -14.74
CA LEU A 167 -12.88 -8.32 -14.41
C LEU A 167 -11.94 -8.23 -13.20
N GLU A 168 -11.17 -7.15 -13.06
CA GLU A 168 -10.36 -6.90 -11.85
C GLU A 168 -11.23 -6.77 -10.60
N GLN A 169 -12.38 -6.07 -10.67
CA GLN A 169 -13.27 -5.97 -9.51
C GLN A 169 -13.83 -7.35 -9.11
N GLU A 170 -14.33 -8.10 -10.08
CA GLU A 170 -15.09 -9.34 -9.87
C GLU A 170 -14.19 -10.58 -9.62
N ALA A 171 -12.96 -10.60 -10.14
CA ALA A 171 -12.07 -11.77 -10.09
C ALA A 171 -10.66 -11.50 -9.53
N LEU A 172 -10.26 -10.25 -9.30
CA LEU A 172 -9.03 -9.90 -8.56
C LEU A 172 -9.38 -9.43 -7.15
N PHE A 173 -9.96 -8.23 -7.01
CA PHE A 173 -10.21 -7.61 -5.71
C PHE A 173 -11.22 -8.41 -4.88
N ALA A 174 -12.26 -8.97 -5.49
CA ALA A 174 -13.22 -9.86 -4.79
C ALA A 174 -12.64 -11.22 -4.35
N ARG A 175 -11.41 -11.59 -4.74
CA ARG A 175 -10.80 -12.90 -4.44
C ARG A 175 -9.50 -12.82 -3.62
N HIS A 176 -8.93 -11.63 -3.47
CA HIS A 176 -7.73 -11.40 -2.65
C HIS A 176 -8.10 -10.89 -1.25
N TRP A 177 -7.17 -11.09 -0.31
CA TRP A 177 -7.25 -10.43 1.00
C TRP A 177 -6.85 -8.96 0.85
N LEU A 178 -7.76 -8.06 1.20
CA LEU A 178 -7.58 -6.61 1.05
C LEU A 178 -7.43 -5.96 2.41
N ALA A 179 -6.34 -5.21 2.62
CA ALA A 179 -6.13 -4.42 3.82
C ALA A 179 -7.10 -3.22 3.81
N VAL A 180 -8.05 -3.16 4.76
CA VAL A 180 -9.14 -2.16 4.77
C VAL A 180 -9.00 -1.11 5.88
N ALA A 181 -8.31 -1.43 6.98
CA ALA A 181 -8.06 -0.52 8.09
C ALA A 181 -6.90 -0.98 8.99
N ARG A 182 -6.53 -0.12 9.94
CA ARG A 182 -5.63 -0.47 11.05
C ARG A 182 -6.47 -0.90 12.26
N GLU A 183 -5.98 -1.84 13.06
CA GLU A 183 -6.69 -2.28 14.28
C GLU A 183 -6.92 -1.14 15.29
N GLN A 184 -6.05 -0.12 15.29
CA GLN A 184 -6.20 1.09 16.11
C GLN A 184 -7.45 1.93 15.79
N ASP A 185 -8.03 1.77 14.60
CA ASP A 185 -9.27 2.45 14.20
C ASP A 185 -10.53 1.77 14.79
N LEU A 186 -10.33 0.56 15.32
CA LEU A 186 -11.37 -0.37 15.73
C LEU A 186 -11.09 -0.87 17.14
N THR A 187 -10.75 0.00 18.09
CA THR A 187 -10.41 -0.38 19.48
C THR A 187 -11.60 -0.86 20.29
N ASP A 188 -12.69 -0.10 20.31
CA ASP A 188 -13.79 -0.25 21.27
C ASP A 188 -15.05 -0.84 20.63
N ALA A 189 -15.91 -1.44 21.45
CA ALA A 189 -17.21 -1.94 20.99
C ALA A 189 -18.03 -0.82 20.32
N GLY A 190 -18.55 -1.13 19.14
CA GLY A 190 -19.26 -0.20 18.27
C GLY A 190 -18.36 0.57 17.28
N HIS A 191 -17.03 0.59 17.45
CA HIS A 191 -16.15 1.20 16.44
C HIS A 191 -16.28 0.47 15.11
N PHE A 192 -16.39 1.24 14.04
CA PHE A 192 -16.53 0.73 12.69
C PHE A 192 -15.72 1.55 11.68
N VAL A 193 -15.45 0.91 10.55
CA VAL A 193 -14.96 1.52 9.31
C VAL A 193 -15.79 1.01 8.14
N THR A 194 -15.97 1.83 7.11
CA THR A 194 -16.55 1.41 5.84
C THR A 194 -15.62 1.72 4.68
N ARG A 195 -15.60 0.85 3.66
CA ARG A 195 -14.78 1.03 2.45
C ARG A 195 -15.58 0.62 1.22
N ASP A 196 -15.62 1.49 0.22
CA ASP A 196 -16.07 1.10 -1.13
C ASP A 196 -14.92 0.36 -1.83
N ILE A 197 -15.23 -0.81 -2.38
CA ILE A 197 -14.32 -1.71 -3.10
C ILE A 197 -15.09 -2.19 -4.35
N GLY A 198 -14.76 -1.64 -5.51
CA GLY A 198 -15.52 -1.83 -6.73
C GLY A 198 -16.98 -1.38 -6.57
N ARG A 199 -17.92 -2.31 -6.76
CA ARG A 199 -19.37 -2.06 -6.57
C ARG A 199 -19.83 -2.23 -5.11
N GLU A 200 -19.03 -2.91 -4.28
CA GLU A 200 -19.41 -3.28 -2.93
C GLU A 200 -18.97 -2.23 -1.91
N ARG A 201 -19.71 -2.15 -0.79
CA ARG A 201 -19.29 -1.40 0.40
C ARG A 201 -19.17 -2.35 1.57
N VAL A 202 -17.96 -2.49 2.10
CA VAL A 202 -17.68 -3.26 3.30
C VAL A 202 -18.02 -2.43 4.54
N LEU A 203 -18.59 -3.07 5.55
CA LEU A 203 -18.69 -2.57 6.92
C LEU A 203 -17.90 -3.51 7.83
N VAL A 204 -16.82 -3.01 8.43
CA VAL A 204 -16.10 -3.72 9.51
C VAL A 204 -16.46 -3.07 10.83
N VAL A 205 -16.83 -3.87 11.84
CA VAL A 205 -17.27 -3.39 13.15
C VAL A 205 -16.74 -4.27 14.29
N ARG A 206 -16.43 -3.68 15.45
CA ARG A 206 -16.19 -4.43 16.69
C ARG A 206 -17.49 -4.64 17.46
N GLY A 207 -17.83 -5.90 17.72
CA GLY A 207 -18.97 -6.27 18.56
C GLY A 207 -18.76 -5.96 20.04
N HIS A 208 -19.84 -6.04 20.82
CA HIS A 208 -19.79 -5.91 22.29
C HIS A 208 -19.07 -7.09 22.97
N ASP A 209 -18.92 -8.22 22.27
CA ASP A 209 -18.09 -9.35 22.64
C ASP A 209 -16.58 -9.12 22.37
N GLY A 210 -16.21 -7.95 21.82
CA GLY A 210 -14.85 -7.61 21.46
C GLY A 210 -14.38 -8.20 20.12
N CYS A 211 -15.17 -9.03 19.44
CA CYS A 211 -14.77 -9.63 18.16
C CYS A 211 -14.96 -8.65 16.99
N LEU A 212 -14.00 -8.62 16.05
CA LEU A 212 -14.15 -7.92 14.77
C LEU A 212 -14.92 -8.79 13.79
N ARG A 213 -15.83 -8.17 13.03
CA ARG A 213 -16.61 -8.82 11.96
C ARG A 213 -16.70 -7.90 10.75
N ALA A 214 -16.82 -8.49 9.57
CA ALA A 214 -17.02 -7.79 8.31
C ALA A 214 -18.34 -8.23 7.66
N PHE A 215 -19.09 -7.26 7.13
CA PHE A 215 -20.36 -7.47 6.45
C PHE A 215 -20.40 -6.68 5.15
N PHE A 216 -21.22 -7.16 4.20
CA PHE A 216 -21.73 -6.30 3.13
C PHE A 216 -22.61 -5.23 3.78
N ASN A 217 -22.33 -3.95 3.51
CA ASN A 217 -23.03 -2.80 4.09
C ASN A 217 -24.39 -2.57 3.40
N VAL A 218 -25.24 -3.60 3.43
CA VAL A 218 -26.48 -3.71 2.65
C VAL A 218 -27.57 -4.34 3.51
N CYS A 219 -28.68 -3.62 3.68
CA CYS A 219 -29.85 -4.09 4.41
C CYS A 219 -30.53 -5.25 3.66
N ARG A 220 -30.75 -6.36 4.37
CA ARG A 220 -31.41 -7.58 3.86
C ARG A 220 -32.88 -7.41 3.44
N HIS A 221 -33.51 -6.26 3.74
CA HIS A 221 -34.88 -5.96 3.33
C HIS A 221 -34.99 -5.54 1.85
N ARG A 222 -34.43 -4.37 1.51
CA ARG A 222 -34.55 -3.73 0.18
C ARG A 222 -33.23 -3.11 -0.30
N GLY A 223 -32.09 -3.62 0.16
CA GLY A 223 -30.78 -3.24 -0.35
C GLY A 223 -30.26 -1.85 0.06
N SER A 224 -30.91 -1.16 0.99
CA SER A 224 -30.40 0.13 1.51
C SER A 224 -29.00 -0.05 2.08
N ARG A 225 -28.09 0.89 1.79
CA ARG A 225 -26.86 1.04 2.59
C ARG A 225 -27.24 1.26 4.05
N LEU A 226 -26.47 0.69 4.97
CA LEU A 226 -26.74 0.74 6.41
C LEU A 226 -25.98 1.90 7.08
N VAL A 227 -24.73 2.12 6.65
CA VAL A 227 -23.81 3.09 7.23
C VAL A 227 -23.10 3.88 6.12
N GLU A 228 -23.30 5.19 6.07
CA GLU A 228 -22.69 6.06 5.03
C GLU A 228 -21.35 6.65 5.49
N GLU A 229 -21.12 6.78 6.79
CA GLU A 229 -19.87 7.29 7.35
C GLU A 229 -18.68 6.36 7.05
N ALA A 230 -17.52 6.93 6.72
CA ALA A 230 -16.29 6.18 6.44
C ALA A 230 -15.69 5.49 7.69
N SER A 231 -15.99 6.02 8.87
CA SER A 231 -15.68 5.46 10.18
C SER A 231 -16.52 6.14 11.26
N GLY A 232 -16.60 5.53 12.44
CA GLY A 232 -17.32 6.11 13.58
C GLY A 232 -17.58 5.10 14.69
N ARG A 233 -18.60 5.37 15.51
CA ARG A 233 -19.05 4.48 16.58
C ARG A 233 -20.57 4.30 16.56
N LEU A 234 -21.00 3.06 16.34
CA LEU A 234 -22.37 2.61 16.58
C LEU A 234 -22.57 2.42 18.10
N GLN A 235 -23.73 2.79 18.63
CA GLN A 235 -23.96 2.75 20.08
C GLN A 235 -24.35 1.36 20.60
N GLN A 236 -25.26 0.68 19.90
CA GLN A 236 -25.87 -0.59 20.33
C GLN A 236 -26.20 -1.52 19.15
N ALA A 237 -26.62 -0.96 18.01
CA ALA A 237 -27.11 -1.70 16.86
C ALA A 237 -26.79 -0.96 15.54
N ILE A 238 -26.77 -1.71 14.44
CA ILE A 238 -26.77 -1.18 13.08
C ILE A 238 -28.24 -0.94 12.68
N ALA A 239 -28.65 0.33 12.55
CA ALA A 239 -30.02 0.69 12.19
C ALA A 239 -30.10 1.09 10.71
N CYS A 240 -30.92 0.38 9.93
CA CYS A 240 -31.18 0.72 8.52
C CYS A 240 -31.95 2.05 8.42
N PRO A 241 -31.41 3.08 7.73
CA PRO A 241 -32.02 4.40 7.68
C PRO A 241 -33.37 4.43 6.92
N TYR A 242 -33.65 3.43 6.09
CA TYR A 242 -34.85 3.41 5.25
C TYR A 242 -36.12 2.95 6.00
N HIS A 243 -36.05 1.87 6.77
CA HIS A 243 -37.22 1.27 7.44
C HIS A 243 -36.97 0.85 8.90
N ALA A 244 -35.89 1.33 9.52
CA ALA A 244 -35.50 1.02 10.91
C ALA A 244 -35.41 -0.49 11.24
N TRP A 245 -35.10 -1.33 10.24
CA TRP A 245 -34.60 -2.68 10.48
C TRP A 245 -33.29 -2.57 11.27
N THR A 246 -33.21 -3.24 12.41
CA THR A 246 -32.10 -3.12 13.36
C THR A 246 -31.39 -4.45 13.52
N TYR A 247 -30.07 -4.44 13.35
CA TYR A 247 -29.19 -5.59 13.47
C TYR A 247 -28.25 -5.40 14.65
N ALA A 248 -27.91 -6.48 15.35
CA ALA A 248 -26.83 -6.47 16.32
C ALA A 248 -25.47 -6.26 15.62
N LEU A 249 -24.44 -5.90 16.38
CA LEU A 249 -23.08 -5.73 15.84
C LEU A 249 -22.44 -7.07 15.40
N ASP A 250 -23.08 -8.21 15.69
CA ASP A 250 -22.75 -9.53 15.15
C ASP A 250 -23.48 -9.87 13.84
N GLY A 251 -24.33 -8.96 13.33
CA GLY A 251 -25.09 -9.11 12.09
C GLY A 251 -26.47 -9.74 12.26
N ARG A 252 -26.82 -10.31 13.42
CA ARG A 252 -28.17 -10.89 13.65
C ARG A 252 -29.25 -9.83 13.53
N LEU A 253 -30.35 -10.14 12.86
CA LEU A 253 -31.54 -9.28 12.86
C LEU A 253 -32.17 -9.26 14.26
N LEU A 254 -32.27 -8.09 14.88
CA LEU A 254 -32.93 -7.89 16.17
C LEU A 254 -34.40 -7.52 16.03
N ARG A 255 -34.74 -6.70 15.03
CA ARG A 255 -36.10 -6.20 14.83
C ARG A 255 -36.32 -5.73 13.40
N ALA A 256 -37.42 -6.21 12.80
CA ALA A 256 -38.02 -5.67 11.58
C ALA A 256 -39.38 -5.02 11.94
N PRO A 257 -39.51 -3.68 11.89
CA PRO A 257 -40.76 -3.02 12.29
C PRO A 257 -41.97 -3.48 11.46
N ARG A 258 -43.08 -3.79 12.13
CA ARG A 258 -44.36 -4.27 11.53
C ARG A 258 -44.26 -5.61 10.78
N MET A 259 -43.23 -6.41 11.05
CA MET A 259 -43.09 -7.74 10.50
C MET A 259 -42.93 -8.74 11.64
N ASP A 260 -43.69 -9.82 11.61
CA ASP A 260 -43.31 -11.03 12.35
C ASP A 260 -42.31 -11.81 11.49
N THR A 261 -41.08 -11.95 11.99
CA THR A 261 -40.03 -12.71 11.32
C THR A 261 -39.99 -14.18 11.77
N GLY A 262 -40.70 -14.53 12.85
CA GLY A 262 -40.71 -15.87 13.45
C GLY A 262 -39.32 -16.53 13.48
N ASN A 263 -39.27 -17.78 13.05
CA ASN A 263 -38.03 -18.56 12.93
C ASN A 263 -37.16 -18.16 11.71
N GLY A 264 -37.62 -17.24 10.86
CA GLY A 264 -36.91 -16.79 9.65
C GLY A 264 -35.87 -15.69 9.89
N ALA A 265 -35.75 -15.17 11.12
CA ALA A 265 -34.86 -14.05 11.44
C ALA A 265 -33.37 -14.34 11.15
N GLU A 266 -32.92 -15.59 11.27
CA GLU A 266 -31.52 -15.97 11.03
C GLU A 266 -31.15 -15.90 9.55
N ALA A 267 -32.07 -16.32 8.66
CA ALA A 267 -31.90 -16.18 7.21
C ALA A 267 -31.86 -14.69 6.75
N LEU A 268 -32.26 -13.76 7.62
CA LEU A 268 -32.26 -12.31 7.42
C LEU A 268 -31.09 -11.59 8.12
N ALA A 269 -30.13 -12.31 8.72
CA ALA A 269 -28.91 -11.72 9.25
C ALA A 269 -28.05 -11.04 8.15
N LEU A 270 -27.20 -10.08 8.50
CA LEU A 270 -26.31 -9.43 7.55
C LEU A 270 -25.37 -10.45 6.90
N SER A 271 -25.18 -10.33 5.58
CA SER A 271 -24.22 -11.17 4.85
C SER A 271 -22.82 -10.87 5.35
N ALA A 272 -22.21 -11.82 6.05
CA ALA A 272 -20.84 -11.73 6.54
C ALA A 272 -19.83 -12.06 5.42
N MET A 273 -18.59 -11.61 5.60
CA MET A 273 -17.45 -11.98 4.76
C MET A 273 -16.23 -12.31 5.64
N PRO A 274 -15.29 -13.16 5.18
CA PRO A 274 -14.06 -13.43 5.90
C PRO A 274 -13.32 -12.16 6.31
N LEU A 275 -12.90 -12.14 7.59
CA LEU A 275 -12.06 -11.12 8.19
C LEU A 275 -10.89 -11.80 8.89
N ALA A 276 -9.70 -11.23 8.74
CA ALA A 276 -8.49 -11.66 9.41
C ALA A 276 -7.65 -10.44 9.83
N ARG A 277 -6.66 -10.68 10.70
CA ARG A 277 -5.82 -9.63 11.27
C ARG A 277 -4.37 -10.07 11.21
N LYS A 278 -3.47 -9.19 10.79
CA LYS A 278 -2.03 -9.44 10.75
C LYS A 278 -1.28 -8.13 10.95
N ASP A 279 -0.28 -8.13 11.82
CA ASP A 279 0.67 -7.03 12.05
C ASP A 279 0.00 -5.64 12.27
N GLY A 280 -1.17 -5.62 12.94
CA GLY A 280 -1.94 -4.41 13.24
C GLY A 280 -2.84 -3.89 12.10
N PHE A 281 -2.99 -4.67 11.03
CA PHE A 281 -3.91 -4.42 9.91
C PHE A 281 -5.10 -5.38 9.96
N VAL A 282 -6.26 -4.90 9.49
CA VAL A 282 -7.47 -5.70 9.29
C VAL A 282 -7.66 -5.95 7.80
N PHE A 283 -7.76 -7.22 7.45
CA PHE A 283 -7.98 -7.70 6.08
C PHE A 283 -9.38 -8.29 5.94
N VAL A 284 -9.97 -8.14 4.76
CA VAL A 284 -11.21 -8.83 4.35
C VAL A 284 -11.03 -9.52 3.01
N ASN A 285 -11.84 -10.55 2.74
CA ASN A 285 -11.95 -11.16 1.42
C ASN A 285 -13.45 -11.38 1.12
N PHE A 286 -13.90 -11.20 -0.12
CA PHE A 286 -15.30 -11.39 -0.49
C PHE A 286 -15.63 -12.86 -0.79
N ASP A 287 -14.61 -13.69 -1.04
CA ASP A 287 -14.76 -15.12 -1.22
C ASP A 287 -14.94 -15.81 0.15
N SER A 288 -16.13 -16.34 0.43
CA SER A 288 -16.39 -17.12 1.65
C SER A 288 -15.55 -18.40 1.75
N ALA A 289 -14.98 -18.88 0.65
CA ALA A 289 -14.05 -20.02 0.59
C ALA A 289 -12.57 -19.59 0.49
N ALA A 290 -12.25 -18.32 0.75
CA ALA A 290 -10.88 -17.83 0.77
C ALA A 290 -9.98 -18.65 1.71
N ARG A 291 -8.78 -19.00 1.23
CA ARG A 291 -7.74 -19.60 2.08
C ARG A 291 -7.38 -18.66 3.25
N PRO A 292 -7.03 -19.17 4.44
CA PRO A 292 -6.67 -18.34 5.60
C PRO A 292 -5.61 -17.27 5.29
N LEU A 293 -5.69 -16.11 5.94
CA LEU A 293 -4.77 -14.99 5.69
C LEU A 293 -3.29 -15.37 5.89
N ASP A 294 -2.98 -16.18 6.91
CA ASP A 294 -1.60 -16.59 7.19
C ASP A 294 -1.05 -17.52 6.09
N GLU A 295 -1.89 -18.38 5.50
CA GLU A 295 -1.55 -19.11 4.27
C GLU A 295 -1.53 -18.22 3.02
N ALA A 296 -2.30 -17.12 3.04
CA ALA A 296 -2.36 -16.15 1.97
C ALA A 296 -1.06 -15.36 1.84
N LEU A 297 -0.49 -14.95 2.97
CA LEU A 297 0.69 -14.11 3.12
C LEU A 297 1.89 -14.89 3.70
N ALA A 298 1.92 -16.22 3.55
CA ALA A 298 2.89 -17.11 4.18
C ALA A 298 4.36 -16.85 3.77
N ASP A 299 4.58 -16.23 2.61
CA ASP A 299 5.91 -15.87 2.11
C ASP A 299 6.24 -14.38 2.27
N LEU A 300 5.34 -13.57 2.83
CA LEU A 300 5.64 -12.19 3.22
C LEU A 300 6.68 -12.18 4.36
N PRO A 301 7.71 -11.31 4.32
CA PRO A 301 8.69 -11.21 5.40
C PRO A 301 8.04 -10.98 6.78
N ASP A 302 8.52 -11.69 7.80
CA ASP A 302 7.94 -11.64 9.15
C ASP A 302 8.17 -10.28 9.83
N GLY A 303 7.16 -9.42 9.76
CA GLY A 303 7.12 -8.10 10.39
C GLY A 303 6.90 -8.10 11.90
N SER A 304 6.71 -9.25 12.56
CA SER A 304 6.35 -9.32 13.99
C SER A 304 7.38 -8.63 14.91
N ARG A 305 8.66 -8.63 14.52
CA ARG A 305 9.77 -7.99 15.24
C ARG A 305 9.77 -6.46 15.16
N LEU A 306 9.04 -5.89 14.21
CA LEU A 306 8.92 -4.45 13.99
C LEU A 306 7.86 -3.80 14.89
N GLY A 307 6.97 -4.60 15.50
CA GLY A 307 5.92 -4.11 16.39
C GLY A 307 4.91 -3.19 15.70
N LEU A 308 4.58 -3.46 14.42
CA LEU A 308 3.75 -2.59 13.58
C LEU A 308 2.38 -2.29 14.21
N GLU A 309 1.84 -3.20 15.04
CA GLU A 309 0.60 -3.06 15.79
C GLU A 309 0.64 -1.99 16.91
N ARG A 310 1.85 -1.63 17.37
CA ARG A 310 2.10 -0.67 18.46
C ARG A 310 2.23 0.76 17.96
N LEU A 311 2.48 0.93 16.66
CA LEU A 311 2.61 2.24 16.03
C LEU A 311 1.28 3.00 16.07
N ARG A 312 1.37 4.33 16.09
CA ARG A 312 0.22 5.23 16.19
C ARG A 312 0.23 6.23 15.05
N ARG A 313 -0.92 6.32 14.36
CA ARG A 313 -1.09 7.20 13.20
C ARG A 313 -1.01 8.66 13.63
N VAL A 314 -0.16 9.43 12.96
CA VAL A 314 0.00 10.89 13.13
C VAL A 314 -0.55 11.68 11.94
N ARG A 315 -0.68 11.04 10.77
CA ARG A 315 -1.29 11.60 9.57
C ARG A 315 -2.05 10.52 8.79
N ALA A 316 -3.21 10.89 8.26
CA ALA A 316 -3.83 10.24 7.12
C ALA A 316 -4.02 11.30 6.02
N LEU A 317 -3.77 10.91 4.78
CA LEU A 317 -3.98 11.69 3.56
C LEU A 317 -4.76 10.80 2.59
N GLU A 318 -5.71 11.39 1.87
CA GLU A 318 -6.44 10.72 0.78
C GLU A 318 -6.25 11.52 -0.50
N TYR A 319 -5.87 10.80 -1.56
CA TYR A 319 -5.69 11.33 -2.91
C TYR A 319 -6.65 10.65 -3.86
N ARG A 320 -7.15 11.41 -4.83
CA ARG A 320 -7.68 10.87 -6.07
C ARG A 320 -6.62 11.10 -7.14
N VAL A 321 -6.18 10.02 -7.78
CA VAL A 321 -5.17 10.02 -8.84
C VAL A 321 -5.89 9.65 -10.14
N GLU A 322 -5.78 10.46 -11.19
CA GLU A 322 -6.37 10.15 -12.50
C GLU A 322 -5.48 9.15 -13.30
N ALA A 323 -5.18 8.02 -12.65
CA ALA A 323 -4.46 6.89 -13.20
C ALA A 323 -5.05 5.55 -12.72
N ASN A 324 -4.90 4.52 -13.55
CA ASN A 324 -5.18 3.13 -13.22
C ASN A 324 -4.35 2.67 -12.01
N TRP A 325 -4.93 1.84 -11.14
CA TRP A 325 -4.29 1.40 -9.90
C TRP A 325 -2.95 0.68 -10.11
N LYS A 326 -2.77 0.02 -11.25
CA LYS A 326 -1.51 -0.64 -11.61
C LYS A 326 -0.38 0.35 -11.82
N LEU A 327 -0.63 1.49 -12.46
CA LEU A 327 0.39 2.54 -12.64
C LEU A 327 0.88 3.09 -11.29
N VAL A 328 0.01 3.14 -10.27
CA VAL A 328 0.39 3.51 -8.90
C VAL A 328 1.28 2.44 -8.26
N CYS A 329 0.92 1.16 -8.43
CA CYS A 329 1.73 0.02 -7.97
C CYS A 329 3.10 -0.09 -8.68
N GLU A 330 3.12 0.16 -9.98
CA GLU A 330 4.32 0.16 -10.83
C GLU A 330 5.27 1.29 -10.39
N ASN A 331 4.79 2.53 -10.28
CA ASN A 331 5.57 3.69 -9.82
C ASN A 331 6.11 3.49 -8.39
N TYR A 332 5.33 2.90 -7.48
CA TYR A 332 5.81 2.54 -6.13
C TYR A 332 6.89 1.44 -6.15
N SER A 333 6.89 0.60 -7.18
CA SER A 333 7.76 -0.56 -7.31
C SER A 333 9.13 -0.27 -7.96
N GLU A 334 9.48 0.97 -8.24
CA GLU A 334 10.83 1.34 -8.69
C GLU A 334 11.26 2.72 -8.20
N CYS A 335 12.56 3.01 -8.36
CA CYS A 335 13.12 4.34 -8.12
C CYS A 335 14.02 4.81 -9.28
N TYR A 336 13.78 4.29 -10.48
CA TYR A 336 14.43 4.69 -11.72
C TYR A 336 14.01 6.11 -12.14
N HIS A 337 12.76 6.51 -11.85
CA HIS A 337 12.32 7.91 -12.01
C HIS A 337 12.91 8.86 -10.93
N CYS A 338 13.27 8.34 -9.75
CA CYS A 338 13.59 9.14 -8.57
C CYS A 338 14.68 10.20 -8.73
N PRO A 339 15.86 9.92 -9.34
CA PRO A 339 16.91 10.93 -9.53
C PRO A 339 16.45 12.16 -10.31
N ARG A 340 15.40 12.02 -11.14
CA ARG A 340 14.87 13.10 -11.96
C ARG A 340 13.63 13.77 -11.36
N ALA A 341 12.76 12.98 -10.72
CA ALA A 341 11.46 13.41 -10.23
C ALA A 341 11.48 13.91 -8.77
N HIS A 342 12.30 13.32 -7.91
CA HIS A 342 12.32 13.56 -6.47
C HIS A 342 13.70 14.01 -5.97
N PRO A 343 14.16 15.25 -6.28
CA PRO A 343 15.44 15.76 -5.79
C PRO A 343 15.60 15.69 -4.27
N GLN A 344 14.49 15.80 -3.53
CA GLN A 344 14.43 15.65 -2.07
C GLN A 344 14.71 14.21 -1.63
N LEU A 345 14.13 13.21 -2.30
CA LEU A 345 14.33 11.79 -1.99
C LEU A 345 15.71 11.31 -2.44
N ASP A 346 16.15 11.66 -3.65
CA ASP A 346 17.45 11.27 -4.20
C ASP A 346 18.62 11.83 -3.39
N ARG A 347 18.45 12.99 -2.76
CA ARG A 347 19.42 13.55 -1.81
C ARG A 347 19.62 12.65 -0.58
N LEU A 348 18.60 11.92 -0.14
CA LEU A 348 18.59 11.17 1.12
C LEU A 348 18.78 9.67 0.93
N SER A 349 18.36 9.12 -0.21
CA SER A 349 18.34 7.67 -0.49
C SER A 349 19.21 7.29 -1.70
N GLU A 350 19.76 6.07 -1.67
CA GLU A 350 20.50 5.45 -2.77
C GLU A 350 19.53 4.88 -3.82
N THR A 351 18.81 5.78 -4.49
CA THR A 351 17.76 5.50 -5.50
C THR A 351 18.20 4.56 -6.63
N SER A 352 19.49 4.56 -6.98
CA SER A 352 20.06 3.72 -8.04
C SER A 352 20.48 2.32 -7.59
N ILE A 353 20.44 2.01 -6.28
CA ILE A 353 20.88 0.73 -5.71
C ILE A 353 19.82 0.23 -4.70
N GLY A 354 18.74 -0.34 -5.22
CA GLY A 354 17.75 -1.07 -4.44
C GLY A 354 18.07 -2.58 -4.34
N GLY A 355 17.79 -3.17 -3.18
CA GLY A 355 17.62 -4.61 -3.05
C GLY A 355 16.36 -5.09 -3.77
N PHE A 356 16.27 -6.38 -4.04
CA PHE A 356 15.14 -6.99 -4.74
C PHE A 356 14.70 -8.28 -4.06
N GLU A 357 13.44 -8.31 -3.66
CA GLU A 357 12.74 -9.42 -3.02
C GLU A 357 11.38 -9.61 -3.71
N GLN A 358 10.98 -10.87 -3.90
CA GLN A 358 9.64 -11.21 -4.40
C GLN A 358 9.13 -12.50 -3.75
N GLY A 359 7.81 -12.56 -3.58
CA GLY A 359 7.06 -13.75 -3.24
C GLY A 359 5.82 -13.89 -4.12
N ARG A 360 4.92 -14.78 -3.74
CA ARG A 360 3.62 -15.00 -4.39
C ARG A 360 2.61 -13.92 -4.02
N CYS A 361 2.77 -13.30 -2.85
CA CYS A 361 1.87 -12.24 -2.36
C CYS A 361 2.50 -10.84 -2.36
N PHE A 362 3.76 -10.67 -2.77
CA PHE A 362 4.44 -9.37 -2.72
C PHE A 362 5.61 -9.22 -3.70
N ASN A 363 6.00 -7.97 -3.97
CA ASN A 363 7.34 -7.59 -4.42
C ASN A 363 7.88 -6.45 -3.54
N GLY A 364 9.19 -6.23 -3.55
CA GLY A 364 9.80 -5.13 -2.82
C GLY A 364 11.29 -5.25 -2.59
N GLY A 365 11.78 -4.61 -1.54
CA GLY A 365 13.15 -4.75 -1.06
C GLY A 365 13.66 -3.54 -0.26
N PRO A 366 14.86 -3.65 0.31
CA PRO A 366 15.53 -2.57 1.02
C PRO A 366 16.13 -1.53 0.07
N MET A 367 16.00 -0.26 0.44
CA MET A 367 16.77 0.86 -0.11
C MET A 367 17.63 1.47 1.00
N ARG A 368 18.85 1.88 0.68
CA ARG A 368 19.78 2.46 1.66
C ARG A 368 19.63 3.98 1.75
N LEU A 369 19.66 4.51 2.98
CA LEU A 369 19.86 5.93 3.25
C LEU A 369 21.33 6.28 3.01
N ARG A 370 21.57 7.40 2.31
CA ARG A 370 22.93 7.89 2.06
C ARG A 370 23.62 8.26 3.38
N ALA A 371 24.94 8.10 3.41
CA ALA A 371 25.75 8.41 4.59
C ALA A 371 25.50 9.84 5.11
N GLY A 372 25.24 9.96 6.41
CA GLY A 372 24.94 11.24 7.06
C GLY A 372 23.45 11.57 7.18
N PHE A 373 22.55 10.71 6.73
CA PHE A 373 21.11 10.78 7.03
C PHE A 373 20.66 9.58 7.87
N ASP A 374 19.60 9.77 8.63
CA ASP A 374 19.07 8.77 9.57
C ASP A 374 17.57 8.49 9.39
N THR A 375 16.88 9.24 8.52
CA THR A 375 15.48 9.06 8.14
C THR A 375 15.17 9.68 6.76
N LEU A 376 13.94 9.51 6.26
CA LEU A 376 13.38 10.28 5.15
C LEU A 376 12.43 11.36 5.67
N SER A 377 12.95 12.59 5.75
CA SER A 377 12.24 13.80 6.18
C SER A 377 12.83 15.01 5.46
N MET A 378 12.21 16.18 5.54
CA MET A 378 12.72 17.42 4.93
C MET A 378 14.14 17.82 5.37
N SER A 379 14.60 17.34 6.54
CA SER A 379 15.96 17.52 7.05
C SER A 379 16.87 16.29 6.82
N GLY A 380 16.29 15.12 6.57
CA GLY A 380 16.99 13.81 6.63
C GLY A 380 17.45 13.42 8.04
N ARG A 381 16.89 14.08 9.07
CA ARG A 381 17.24 13.95 10.49
C ARG A 381 16.00 13.69 11.36
N SER A 382 16.13 12.77 12.31
CA SER A 382 15.13 12.41 13.31
C SER A 382 15.75 12.11 14.67
N THR A 383 15.00 12.39 15.73
CA THR A 383 15.29 12.01 17.12
C THR A 383 14.31 10.95 17.65
N TRP A 384 13.46 10.40 16.77
CA TRP A 384 12.42 9.45 17.15
C TRP A 384 13.02 8.06 17.46
N PRO A 385 12.37 7.27 18.33
CA PRO A 385 12.75 5.88 18.57
C PRO A 385 12.72 5.07 17.27
N ARG A 386 13.65 4.13 17.11
CA ARG A 386 13.64 3.22 15.96
C ARG A 386 12.48 2.21 16.05
N LEU A 387 12.03 1.71 14.91
CA LEU A 387 11.01 0.67 14.82
C LEU A 387 11.56 -0.69 15.28
N GLY A 388 10.92 -1.30 16.25
CA GLY A 388 11.25 -2.65 16.73
C GLY A 388 12.70 -2.82 17.21
N ASN A 389 13.18 -4.06 17.20
CA ASN A 389 14.60 -4.37 17.46
C ASN A 389 15.46 -4.25 16.17
N VAL A 390 15.25 -3.19 15.36
CA VAL A 390 16.20 -2.81 14.30
C VAL A 390 17.40 -2.15 14.99
N GLY A 391 18.25 -3.00 15.57
CA GLY A 391 19.18 -2.62 16.64
C GLY A 391 20.48 -3.41 16.63
N CYS A 392 21.09 -3.58 15.44
CA CYS A 392 22.52 -3.83 15.31
C CYS A 392 23.04 -3.59 13.87
N GLY A 393 23.41 -2.34 13.56
CA GLY A 393 24.31 -2.05 12.44
C GLY A 393 23.62 -1.76 11.10
N ALA A 394 23.88 -2.58 10.08
CA ALA A 394 23.67 -2.22 8.67
C ALA A 394 22.21 -1.91 8.27
N ASP A 395 21.25 -2.35 9.10
CA ASP A 395 19.80 -2.23 8.89
C ASP A 395 19.23 -0.88 9.34
N GLU A 396 19.90 -0.14 10.24
CA GLU A 396 19.42 1.17 10.73
C GLU A 396 19.40 2.26 9.65
N ALA A 397 20.10 2.03 8.54
CA ALA A 397 20.12 2.88 7.36
C ALA A 397 19.37 2.23 6.18
N LEU A 398 18.47 1.26 6.42
CA LEU A 398 17.60 0.69 5.41
C LEU A 398 16.16 1.17 5.57
N VAL A 399 15.52 1.46 4.45
CA VAL A 399 14.07 1.60 4.32
C VAL A 399 13.58 0.42 3.49
N HIS A 400 12.64 -0.37 3.99
CA HIS A 400 12.09 -1.50 3.24
C HIS A 400 10.77 -1.08 2.59
N TYR A 401 10.67 -1.22 1.28
CA TYR A 401 9.45 -0.97 0.53
C TYR A 401 8.87 -2.29 0.04
N TYR A 402 7.64 -2.61 0.44
CA TYR A 402 6.93 -3.79 -0.03
C TYR A 402 5.56 -3.41 -0.60
N LEU A 403 5.22 -3.92 -1.78
CA LEU A 403 3.86 -3.97 -2.31
C LEU A 403 3.29 -5.36 -2.01
N VAL A 404 2.35 -5.43 -1.08
CA VAL A 404 1.58 -6.63 -0.75
C VAL A 404 0.31 -6.65 -1.59
N TYR A 405 0.17 -7.68 -2.42
CA TYR A 405 -0.82 -7.70 -3.49
C TYR A 405 -2.26 -7.82 -2.97
N PRO A 406 -3.23 -7.08 -3.55
CA PRO A 406 -3.07 -6.07 -4.60
C PRO A 406 -2.97 -4.62 -4.09
N ASN A 407 -3.32 -4.37 -2.83
CA ASN A 407 -3.79 -3.05 -2.40
C ASN A 407 -2.98 -2.38 -1.29
N LEU A 408 -1.92 -3.00 -0.76
CA LEU A 408 -1.20 -2.52 0.43
C LEU A 408 0.27 -2.27 0.11
N MET A 409 0.74 -1.07 0.39
CA MET A 409 2.14 -0.66 0.22
C MET A 409 2.70 -0.28 1.59
N LEU A 410 3.85 -0.86 1.95
CA LEU A 410 4.52 -0.69 3.23
C LEU A 410 5.89 -0.06 3.02
N GLY A 411 6.06 1.19 3.42
CA GLY A 411 7.35 1.87 3.58
C GLY A 411 7.78 1.79 5.04
N ILE A 412 8.62 0.81 5.37
CA ILE A 412 9.15 0.58 6.71
C ILE A 412 10.44 1.36 6.84
N HIS A 413 10.38 2.56 7.42
CA HIS A 413 11.54 3.40 7.68
C HIS A 413 12.15 3.07 9.05
N PRO A 414 13.40 3.50 9.33
CA PRO A 414 14.04 3.23 10.60
C PRO A 414 13.23 3.68 11.83
N ASP A 415 12.45 4.75 11.75
CA ASP A 415 11.78 5.41 12.88
C ASP A 415 10.26 5.67 12.72
N TYR A 416 9.69 5.38 11.54
CA TYR A 416 8.25 5.46 11.31
C TYR A 416 7.81 4.51 10.19
N LEU A 417 6.51 4.21 10.13
CA LEU A 417 5.89 3.44 9.06
C LEU A 417 5.09 4.37 8.16
N SER A 418 5.40 4.36 6.86
CA SER A 418 4.50 4.83 5.81
C SER A 418 3.65 3.65 5.32
N VAL A 419 2.35 3.86 5.21
CA VAL A 419 1.41 2.90 4.62
C VAL A 419 0.65 3.59 3.52
N HIS A 420 0.62 3.00 2.33
CA HIS A 420 -0.33 3.40 1.31
C HIS A 420 -1.33 2.27 1.03
N THR A 421 -2.57 2.63 0.70
CA THR A 421 -3.51 1.68 0.09
C THR A 421 -4.08 2.24 -1.19
N VAL A 422 -4.16 1.41 -2.23
CA VAL A 422 -4.70 1.80 -3.54
C VAL A 422 -6.03 1.10 -3.79
N TRP A 423 -7.02 1.89 -4.23
CA TRP A 423 -8.38 1.43 -4.52
C TRP A 423 -8.77 1.86 -5.93
N PRO A 424 -9.02 0.93 -6.86
CA PRO A 424 -9.45 1.28 -8.20
C PRO A 424 -10.86 1.88 -8.16
N MET A 425 -11.06 3.02 -8.82
CA MET A 425 -12.36 3.70 -8.95
C MET A 425 -12.97 3.56 -10.35
N SER A 426 -12.13 3.38 -11.37
CA SER A 426 -12.48 3.09 -12.76
C SER A 426 -11.25 2.49 -13.47
N ALA A 427 -11.33 2.21 -14.77
CA ALA A 427 -10.14 1.89 -15.56
C ALA A 427 -9.09 3.02 -15.58
N HIS A 428 -9.48 4.25 -15.22
CA HIS A 428 -8.67 5.46 -15.40
C HIS A 428 -8.37 6.24 -14.11
N ALA A 429 -8.90 5.84 -12.95
CA ALA A 429 -8.74 6.59 -11.72
C ALA A 429 -8.67 5.68 -10.49
N SER A 430 -7.93 6.13 -9.47
CA SER A 430 -7.70 5.41 -8.22
C SER A 430 -7.82 6.35 -7.02
N ARG A 431 -8.32 5.84 -5.90
CA ARG A 431 -8.19 6.47 -4.57
C ARG A 431 -6.96 5.88 -3.90
N VAL A 432 -6.02 6.73 -3.49
CA VAL A 432 -4.84 6.31 -2.71
C VAL A 432 -4.93 6.92 -1.32
N SER A 433 -4.82 6.12 -0.27
CA SER A 433 -4.56 6.63 1.08
C SER A 433 -3.05 6.62 1.34
N CYS A 434 -2.56 7.57 2.12
CA CYS A 434 -1.20 7.59 2.68
C CYS A 434 -1.31 7.84 4.20
N GLU A 435 -0.75 6.96 5.01
CA GLU A 435 -0.76 7.06 6.47
C GLU A 435 0.68 7.06 7.01
N ILE A 436 1.00 8.01 7.89
CA ILE A 436 2.26 8.01 8.63
C ILE A 436 1.97 7.60 10.07
N SER A 437 2.69 6.59 10.58
CA SER A 437 2.57 6.10 11.95
C SER A 437 3.93 5.98 12.63
N VAL A 438 4.02 6.40 13.89
CA VAL A 438 5.27 6.42 14.69
C VAL A 438 5.15 5.49 15.91
N PRO A 439 6.25 5.07 16.57
CA PRO A 439 6.18 4.43 17.88
C PRO A 439 5.38 5.27 18.88
N ARG A 440 4.63 4.63 19.78
CA ARG A 440 3.74 5.31 20.73
C ARG A 440 4.51 6.31 21.61
N GLU A 441 5.73 5.97 21.95
CA GLU A 441 6.65 6.70 22.82
C GLU A 441 7.01 8.06 22.21
N THR A 442 7.15 8.10 20.88
CA THR A 442 7.43 9.31 20.07
C THR A 442 6.43 10.42 20.35
N LEU A 443 5.15 10.08 20.54
CA LEU A 443 4.07 11.05 20.80
C LEU A 443 4.22 11.82 22.12
N THR A 444 5.11 11.35 23.01
CA THR A 444 5.37 11.96 24.32
C THR A 444 6.70 12.72 24.39
N LEU A 445 7.48 12.74 23.30
CA LEU A 445 8.75 13.46 23.26
C LEU A 445 8.54 14.99 23.32
N PRO A 446 9.34 15.72 24.13
CA PRO A 446 9.37 17.17 24.10
C PRO A 446 9.69 17.70 22.70
N GLY A 447 8.83 18.57 22.16
CA GLY A 447 9.01 19.11 20.82
C GLY A 447 8.68 18.14 19.67
N PHE A 448 7.93 17.06 19.94
CA PHE A 448 7.43 16.17 18.88
C PHE A 448 6.63 16.96 17.82
N ASP A 449 7.14 16.94 16.57
CA ASP A 449 6.50 17.50 15.40
C ASP A 449 6.67 16.53 14.20
N PRO A 450 5.58 15.95 13.66
CA PRO A 450 5.65 15.07 12.50
C PRO A 450 5.68 15.83 11.15
N ALA A 451 5.53 17.15 11.12
CA ALA A 451 5.47 17.93 9.88
C ALA A 451 6.65 17.68 8.93
N PRO A 452 7.93 17.60 9.36
CA PRO A 452 9.05 17.37 8.45
C PRO A 452 9.01 16.02 7.71
N VAL A 453 8.31 15.01 8.25
CA VAL A 453 8.08 13.72 7.56
C VAL A 453 6.82 13.82 6.69
N ILE A 454 5.75 14.43 7.19
CA ILE A 454 4.49 14.62 6.44
C ILE A 454 4.72 15.43 5.17
N ASP A 455 5.39 16.59 5.28
CA ASP A 455 5.65 17.50 4.15
C ASP A 455 6.52 16.83 3.07
N PHE A 456 7.47 15.99 3.50
CA PHE A 456 8.33 15.22 2.60
C PHE A 456 7.53 14.22 1.77
N TRP A 457 6.63 13.45 2.40
CA TRP A 457 5.79 12.48 1.69
C TRP A 457 4.64 13.14 0.92
N GLU A 458 4.05 14.23 1.41
CA GLU A 458 3.02 14.97 0.66
C GLU A 458 3.59 15.58 -0.63
N LEU A 459 4.83 16.08 -0.60
CA LEU A 459 5.57 16.50 -1.78
C LEU A 459 5.88 15.33 -2.73
N THR A 460 6.46 14.24 -2.22
CA THR A 460 6.87 13.08 -3.02
C THR A 460 5.66 12.44 -3.71
N ASN A 461 4.60 12.12 -2.96
CA ASN A 461 3.34 11.59 -3.51
C ASN A 461 2.75 12.52 -4.58
N THR A 462 2.79 13.84 -4.39
CA THR A 462 2.26 14.79 -5.40
C THR A 462 3.06 14.76 -6.70
N GLN A 463 4.38 14.52 -6.62
CA GLN A 463 5.24 14.31 -7.78
C GLN A 463 4.91 12.98 -8.48
N ASP A 464 4.71 11.90 -7.72
CA ASP A 464 4.31 10.58 -8.23
C ASP A 464 2.97 10.61 -8.96
N TRP A 465 1.95 11.23 -8.36
CA TRP A 465 0.62 11.32 -8.98
C TRP A 465 0.67 12.06 -10.32
N ALA A 466 1.47 13.12 -10.43
CA ALA A 466 1.68 13.84 -11.69
C ALA A 466 2.40 12.99 -12.76
N LEU A 467 3.23 12.01 -12.37
CA LEU A 467 3.83 11.02 -13.27
C LEU A 467 2.82 9.95 -13.67
N CYS A 468 2.15 9.30 -12.72
CA CYS A 468 1.12 8.29 -12.97
C CYS A 468 0.04 8.78 -13.94
N GLU A 469 -0.47 10.01 -13.74
CA GLU A 469 -1.47 10.61 -14.64
C GLU A 469 -0.92 10.94 -16.03
N ARG A 470 0.38 11.29 -16.13
CA ARG A 470 1.05 11.49 -17.42
C ARG A 470 1.19 10.16 -18.16
N VAL A 471 1.55 9.08 -17.46
CA VAL A 471 1.61 7.72 -18.03
C VAL A 471 0.22 7.27 -18.45
N GLN A 472 -0.82 7.47 -17.64
CA GLN A 472 -2.22 7.15 -17.96
C GLN A 472 -2.69 7.77 -19.29
N ARG A 473 -2.37 9.05 -19.52
CA ARG A 473 -2.65 9.74 -20.80
C ARG A 473 -1.82 9.18 -21.95
N GLY A 474 -0.59 8.75 -21.68
CA GLY A 474 0.31 8.11 -22.65
C GLY A 474 -0.16 6.73 -23.10
N VAL A 475 -0.51 5.83 -22.18
CA VAL A 475 -0.94 4.45 -22.48
C VAL A 475 -2.32 4.36 -23.14
N ALA A 476 -3.12 5.43 -23.09
CA ALA A 476 -4.35 5.57 -23.86
C ALA A 476 -4.11 5.96 -25.34
N SER A 477 -2.89 6.36 -25.71
CA SER A 477 -2.55 6.72 -27.09
C SER A 477 -2.49 5.50 -28.00
N ARG A 478 -3.03 5.62 -29.23
CA ARG A 478 -2.82 4.63 -30.31
C ARG A 478 -1.34 4.41 -30.67
N GLY A 479 -0.47 5.34 -30.29
CA GLY A 479 0.98 5.24 -30.46
C GLY A 479 1.69 4.42 -29.38
N TYR A 480 1.04 4.12 -28.24
CA TYR A 480 1.66 3.35 -27.18
C TYR A 480 1.91 1.90 -27.61
N ARG A 481 3.10 1.40 -27.27
CA ARG A 481 3.50 0.01 -27.40
C ARG A 481 4.27 -0.37 -26.13
N PRO A 482 4.05 -1.57 -25.56
CA PRO A 482 4.83 -2.07 -24.43
C PRO A 482 6.34 -1.87 -24.58
N GLY A 483 6.95 -1.23 -23.60
CA GLY A 483 8.37 -0.93 -23.55
C GLY A 483 9.17 -2.07 -22.91
N PRO A 484 10.51 -2.13 -23.09
CA PRO A 484 11.38 -2.96 -22.28
C PRO A 484 11.55 -2.35 -20.88
N TYR A 485 11.80 -3.20 -19.88
CA TYR A 485 12.21 -2.75 -18.54
C TYR A 485 13.72 -2.44 -18.49
N ALA A 486 14.10 -1.50 -17.63
CA ALA A 486 15.47 -1.30 -17.18
C ALA A 486 15.88 -2.39 -16.16
N PRO A 487 17.18 -2.71 -16.02
CA PRO A 487 17.67 -3.73 -15.06
C PRO A 487 17.34 -3.46 -13.58
N SER A 488 16.95 -2.23 -13.25
CA SER A 488 16.51 -1.76 -11.93
C SER A 488 15.00 -1.97 -11.67
N GLU A 489 14.18 -2.09 -12.71
CA GLU A 489 12.70 -2.19 -12.61
C GLU A 489 12.23 -3.63 -12.32
N ARG A 490 13.03 -4.39 -11.55
CA ARG A 490 12.77 -5.82 -11.25
C ARG A 490 11.48 -6.02 -10.48
N CYS A 491 11.20 -5.11 -9.55
CA CYS A 491 9.98 -5.07 -8.75
C CYS A 491 8.74 -4.77 -9.62
N VAL A 492 8.82 -3.80 -10.53
CA VAL A 492 7.76 -3.54 -11.52
C VAL A 492 7.48 -4.79 -12.35
N HIS A 493 8.53 -5.39 -12.92
CA HIS A 493 8.39 -6.62 -13.70
C HIS A 493 7.80 -7.78 -12.88
N ALA A 494 8.14 -7.92 -11.59
CA ALA A 494 7.55 -8.95 -10.71
C ALA A 494 6.04 -8.72 -10.49
N PHE A 495 5.62 -7.47 -10.29
CA PHE A 495 4.21 -7.09 -10.20
C PHE A 495 3.46 -7.32 -11.52
N ASP A 496 4.01 -6.82 -12.64
CA ASP A 496 3.42 -6.96 -13.98
C ASP A 496 3.32 -8.43 -14.40
N ALA A 497 4.31 -9.26 -14.08
CA ALA A 497 4.28 -10.70 -14.36
C ALA A 497 3.22 -11.43 -13.50
N TRP A 498 3.11 -11.09 -12.21
CA TRP A 498 2.05 -11.61 -11.33
C TRP A 498 0.66 -11.24 -11.87
N TYR A 499 0.43 -9.97 -12.19
CA TYR A 499 -0.84 -9.50 -12.73
C TYR A 499 -1.14 -10.11 -14.11
N ALA A 500 -0.14 -10.20 -15.00
CA ALA A 500 -0.31 -10.80 -16.31
C ALA A 500 -0.63 -12.29 -16.23
N GLN A 501 -0.09 -13.02 -15.23
CA GLN A 501 -0.42 -14.41 -14.97
C GLN A 501 -1.87 -14.54 -14.49
N TRP A 502 -2.30 -13.71 -13.53
CA TRP A 502 -3.69 -13.67 -13.08
C TRP A 502 -4.65 -13.36 -14.23
N LEU A 503 -4.38 -12.31 -15.02
CA LEU A 503 -5.28 -11.87 -16.10
C LEU A 503 -5.39 -12.93 -17.21
N ALA A 504 -4.29 -13.60 -17.55
CA ALA A 504 -4.32 -14.69 -18.52
C ALA A 504 -5.20 -15.87 -18.04
N SER A 505 -5.13 -16.23 -16.74
CA SER A 505 -5.99 -17.26 -16.16
C SER A 505 -7.46 -16.82 -16.07
N ALA A 506 -7.72 -15.57 -15.71
CA ALA A 506 -9.07 -15.01 -15.64
C ALA A 506 -9.74 -14.98 -17.02
N LEU A 507 -9.04 -14.52 -18.06
CA LEU A 507 -9.51 -14.52 -19.45
C LEU A 507 -9.66 -15.92 -20.08
N ALA A 508 -9.06 -16.95 -19.49
CA ALA A 508 -9.25 -18.35 -19.91
C ALA A 508 -10.41 -19.03 -19.17
N SER A 509 -10.93 -18.42 -18.10
CA SER A 509 -12.02 -18.94 -17.27
C SER A 509 -13.37 -18.25 -17.52
N ALA A 510 -13.39 -17.22 -18.37
CA ALA A 510 -14.53 -16.37 -18.71
C ALA A 510 -14.93 -16.52 -20.18
#